data_AF-A0A966DSD3-F1
#
_entry.id   AF-A0A966DSD3-F1
#
_cell.length_a   1.000
_cell.length_b   1.000
_cell.length_c   1.000
_cell.angle_alpha   90.00
_cell.angle_beta   90.00
_cell.angle_gamma   90.00
#
_symmetry.space_group_name_H-M   'P 1'
#
loop_
_entity.id
_entity.type
_entity.pdbx_description
1 polymer ?
#
loop_
_entity_poly.entity_id
_entity_poly.type
_entity_poly.pdbx_seq_one_letter_code
_entity_poly.pdbx_strand_id
1 'polypeptide(L)'
;MLYLRGMNSFYSGCVTIISALVLLLAVQCDSPADIQPPEIAVIQPKPGDSFNVYDTLLFSFHALSDYNLLQVNAVLVDDEGQSVIRLNVPLEGSSVSLDAIPLILSRKDLPTGMYDLEFTVTDTYGTAAVVVPVMIYALDLHTKNRYLISHTSHNQTDIHI
;
A
#
# COMPACT_ATOMS: atom_id res chain seq x y z
N MET A 1 46.36 10.57 -18.62
CA MET A 1 45.54 9.55 -17.95
C MET A 1 44.30 10.22 -17.40
N LEU A 2 43.16 10.12 -18.11
CA LEU A 2 41.84 10.46 -17.61
C LEU A 2 40.84 9.60 -18.40
N TYR A 3 40.18 8.68 -17.69
CA TYR A 3 39.15 7.78 -18.18
C TYR A 3 37.80 8.48 -18.08
N LEU A 4 37.04 8.56 -19.17
CA LEU A 4 35.60 8.82 -19.10
C LEU A 4 34.87 7.73 -19.89
N ARG A 5 34.36 6.75 -19.14
CA ARG A 5 33.29 5.83 -19.54
C ARG A 5 31.99 6.63 -19.54
N GLY A 6 31.42 6.88 -20.72
CA GLY A 6 30.06 7.38 -20.90
C GLY A 6 29.13 6.24 -21.30
N MET A 7 28.03 6.13 -20.57
CA MET A 7 27.05 5.04 -20.55
C MET A 7 26.28 4.89 -21.87
N ASN A 8 25.97 3.64 -22.21
CA ASN A 8 24.97 3.27 -23.21
C ASN A 8 23.58 3.69 -22.72
N SER A 9 23.00 4.72 -23.32
CA SER A 9 21.57 5.01 -23.23
C SER A 9 20.92 4.65 -24.57
N PHE A 10 19.95 3.75 -24.49
CA PHE A 10 19.08 3.30 -25.58
C PHE A 10 18.43 4.50 -26.28
N TYR A 11 18.96 4.88 -27.44
CA TYR A 11 18.20 5.64 -28.43
C TYR A 11 17.69 4.64 -29.47
N SER A 12 16.42 4.25 -29.31
CA SER A 12 15.65 3.61 -30.39
C SER A 12 15.53 4.64 -31.51
N GLY A 13 16.34 4.45 -32.55
CA GLY A 13 16.47 5.38 -33.67
C GLY A 13 15.18 5.46 -34.48
N CYS A 14 14.48 6.58 -34.39
CA CYS A 14 13.55 6.99 -35.42
C CYS A 14 14.38 7.45 -36.62
N VAL A 15 14.51 6.58 -37.63
CA VAL A 15 15.28 6.83 -38.86
C VAL A 15 14.56 7.89 -39.68
N THR A 16 15.17 9.06 -39.85
CA THR A 16 14.71 10.09 -40.79
C THR A 16 15.41 9.93 -42.14
N ILE A 17 14.68 9.49 -43.16
CA ILE A 17 15.06 9.64 -44.56
C ILE A 17 14.25 10.82 -45.13
N ILE A 18 14.96 11.81 -45.69
CA ILE A 18 14.39 12.98 -46.36
C ILE A 18 14.29 12.67 -47.86
N SER A 19 13.11 12.82 -48.48
CA SER A 19 12.93 13.47 -49.80
C SER A 19 11.49 13.36 -50.34
N ALA A 20 10.94 14.51 -50.72
CA ALA A 20 9.91 14.78 -51.73
C ALA A 20 8.46 14.24 -51.56
N LEU A 21 7.58 15.18 -51.17
CA LEU A 21 6.24 15.41 -51.72
C LEU A 21 5.26 14.22 -51.81
N VAL A 22 4.70 13.77 -50.68
CA VAL A 22 3.34 13.19 -50.57
C VAL A 22 2.79 13.46 -49.17
N LEU A 23 1.58 14.03 -49.14
CA LEU A 23 0.48 13.88 -48.18
C LEU A 23 0.75 13.23 -46.81
N LEU A 24 0.35 13.96 -45.75
CA LEU A 24 -0.34 13.47 -44.54
C LEU A 24 0.13 12.12 -44.00
N LEU A 25 1.02 12.13 -43.01
CA LEU A 25 0.80 11.40 -41.76
C LEU A 25 1.56 12.17 -40.68
N ALA A 26 0.80 12.81 -39.78
CA ALA A 26 1.33 13.09 -38.45
C ALA A 26 1.84 11.74 -37.92
N VAL A 27 3.15 11.63 -37.73
CA VAL A 27 3.69 10.53 -36.91
C VAL A 27 3.28 10.89 -35.50
N GLN A 28 2.03 10.61 -35.17
CA GLN A 28 1.64 10.39 -33.79
C GLN A 28 2.48 9.20 -33.36
N CYS A 29 3.53 9.48 -32.58
CA CYS A 29 3.94 8.51 -31.59
C CYS A 29 2.72 8.29 -30.71
N ASP A 30 1.87 7.34 -31.09
CA ASP A 30 1.01 6.66 -30.15
C ASP A 30 1.97 6.02 -29.17
N SER A 31 2.36 6.77 -28.13
CA SER A 31 2.59 6.13 -26.85
C SER A 31 1.35 5.30 -26.63
N PRO A 32 1.46 3.97 -26.41
CA PRO A 32 0.29 3.19 -26.09
C PRO A 32 -0.43 3.94 -24.97
N ALA A 33 -1.70 4.28 -25.22
CA ALA A 33 -2.53 4.80 -24.16
C ALA A 33 -2.51 3.72 -23.09
N ASP A 34 -1.91 4.02 -21.94
CA ASP A 34 -2.13 3.18 -20.79
C ASP A 34 -3.60 3.31 -20.39
N ILE A 35 -4.19 2.14 -20.25
CA ILE A 35 -5.61 1.93 -19.93
C ILE A 35 -5.68 1.02 -18.69
N GLN A 36 -4.56 0.61 -18.12
CA GLN A 36 -4.51 -0.35 -17.03
C GLN A 36 -4.34 0.39 -15.72
N PRO A 37 -5.29 0.23 -14.77
CA PRO A 37 -5.09 0.77 -13.44
C PRO A 37 -3.91 0.06 -12.75
N PRO A 38 -3.33 0.68 -11.70
CA PRO A 38 -2.23 0.08 -10.95
C PRO A 38 -2.53 -1.33 -10.46
N GLU A 39 -1.53 -2.18 -10.39
CA GLU A 39 -1.63 -3.46 -9.69
C GLU A 39 -1.29 -3.27 -8.21
N ILE A 40 -2.08 -3.85 -7.30
CA ILE A 40 -1.88 -3.77 -5.85
C ILE A 40 -1.75 -5.18 -5.27
N ALA A 41 -0.71 -5.41 -4.48
CA ALA A 41 -0.56 -6.60 -3.67
C ALA A 41 -0.41 -6.21 -2.19
N VAL A 42 -1.39 -6.58 -1.36
CA VAL A 42 -1.32 -6.39 0.10
C VAL A 42 -0.68 -7.61 0.73
N ILE A 43 0.37 -7.38 1.51
CA ILE A 43 1.14 -8.42 2.21
C ILE A 43 0.62 -8.57 3.64
N GLN A 44 0.33 -7.44 4.30
CA GLN A 44 -0.27 -7.36 5.63
C GLN A 44 -1.21 -6.15 5.73
N PRO A 45 -2.32 -6.23 6.48
CA PRO A 45 -2.80 -7.43 7.19
C PRO A 45 -3.32 -8.49 6.23
N LYS A 46 -3.51 -9.72 6.73
CA LYS A 46 -4.18 -10.80 6.00
C LYS A 46 -5.68 -10.80 6.31
N PRO A 47 -6.51 -11.30 5.38
CA PRO A 47 -7.94 -11.48 5.64
C PRO A 47 -8.18 -12.30 6.91
N GLY A 48 -8.95 -11.74 7.85
CA GLY A 48 -9.27 -12.35 9.14
C GLY A 48 -8.29 -12.08 10.27
N ASP A 49 -7.21 -11.33 10.04
CA ASP A 49 -6.33 -10.88 11.13
C ASP A 49 -7.12 -10.08 12.17
N SER A 50 -6.74 -10.23 13.44
CA SER A 50 -7.45 -9.67 14.58
C SER A 50 -6.58 -8.69 15.36
N PHE A 51 -7.15 -7.54 15.71
CA PHE A 51 -6.44 -6.45 16.38
C PHE A 51 -7.23 -5.92 17.57
N ASN A 52 -6.53 -5.58 18.64
CA ASN A 52 -7.15 -4.83 19.73
C ASN A 52 -7.29 -3.34 19.34
N VAL A 53 -8.30 -2.65 19.86
CA VAL A 53 -8.49 -1.20 19.63
C VAL A 53 -7.32 -0.31 20.10
N TYR A 54 -6.35 -0.87 20.84
CA TYR A 54 -5.13 -0.18 21.28
C TYR A 54 -3.86 -0.69 20.59
N ASP A 55 -4.00 -1.57 19.60
CA ASP A 55 -2.87 -2.06 18.81
C ASP A 55 -2.57 -1.12 17.65
N THR A 56 -1.38 -1.30 17.07
CA THR A 56 -0.99 -0.63 15.83
C THR A 56 -1.12 -1.65 14.71
N LEU A 57 -1.94 -1.37 13.71
CA LEU A 57 -1.96 -2.17 12.50
C LEU A 57 -0.74 -1.80 11.68
N LEU A 58 0.08 -2.79 11.36
CA LEU A 58 1.15 -2.64 10.38
C LEU A 58 0.59 -3.09 9.05
N PHE A 59 0.75 -2.27 8.03
CA PHE A 59 0.49 -2.71 6.67
C PHE A 59 1.76 -2.67 5.83
N SER A 60 1.85 -3.68 4.98
CA SER A 60 2.88 -3.81 3.97
C SER A 60 2.17 -4.09 2.67
N PHE A 61 2.45 -3.31 1.63
CA PHE A 61 1.87 -3.52 0.31
C PHE A 61 2.86 -3.11 -0.77
N HIS A 62 2.63 -3.65 -1.96
CA HIS A 62 3.36 -3.37 -3.16
C HIS A 62 2.38 -2.85 -4.21
N ALA A 63 2.75 -1.80 -4.94
CA ALA A 63 2.01 -1.40 -6.12
C ALA A 63 2.93 -1.12 -7.31
N LEU A 64 2.43 -1.48 -8.48
CA LEU A 64 3.07 -1.31 -9.78
C LEU A 64 2.12 -0.57 -10.71
N SER A 65 2.67 0.37 -11.45
CA SER A 65 2.02 1.00 -12.61
C SER A 65 3.08 1.20 -13.68
N ASP A 66 2.69 1.25 -14.94
CA ASP A 66 3.53 1.73 -16.04
C ASP A 66 3.61 3.27 -16.09
N TYR A 67 2.85 3.95 -15.22
CA TYR A 67 2.86 5.40 -15.01
C TYR A 67 3.20 5.78 -13.57
N ASN A 68 3.38 7.09 -13.35
CA ASN A 68 3.67 7.60 -12.01
C ASN A 68 2.46 7.40 -11.10
N LEU A 69 2.69 6.64 -10.03
CA LEU A 69 1.80 6.57 -8.88
C LEU A 69 1.77 7.95 -8.22
N LEU A 70 0.57 8.41 -7.88
CA LEU A 70 0.34 9.72 -7.28
C LEU A 70 0.13 9.61 -5.78
N GLN A 71 -0.64 8.60 -5.37
CA GLN A 71 -1.08 8.46 -3.99
C GLN A 71 -1.43 7.01 -3.66
N VAL A 72 -1.15 6.64 -2.41
CA VAL A 72 -1.79 5.52 -1.72
C VAL A 72 -2.67 6.06 -0.62
N ASN A 73 -3.87 5.52 -0.51
CA ASN A 73 -4.77 5.78 0.60
C ASN A 73 -5.21 4.46 1.22
N ALA A 74 -5.03 4.34 2.53
CA ALA A 74 -5.52 3.23 3.33
C ALA A 74 -6.62 3.75 4.27
N VAL A 75 -7.79 3.14 4.20
CA VAL A 75 -8.97 3.53 4.98
C VAL A 75 -9.50 2.31 5.72
N LEU A 76 -9.65 2.44 7.02
CA LEU A 76 -10.41 1.48 7.81
C LEU A 76 -11.89 1.91 7.82
N VAL A 77 -12.77 1.01 7.44
CA VAL A 77 -14.21 1.24 7.25
C VAL A 77 -14.98 0.27 8.14
N ASP A 78 -16.02 0.74 8.83
CA ASP A 78 -16.91 -0.11 9.62
C ASP A 78 -18.00 -0.78 8.77
N ASP A 79 -18.84 -1.60 9.40
CA ASP A 79 -19.94 -2.31 8.77
C ASP A 79 -21.07 -1.39 8.26
N GLU A 80 -21.09 -0.12 8.70
CA GLU A 80 -21.97 0.93 8.19
C GLU A 80 -21.37 1.69 7.00
N GLY A 81 -20.13 1.38 6.60
CA GLY A 81 -19.42 2.06 5.52
C GLY A 81 -18.76 3.39 5.95
N GLN A 82 -18.69 3.68 7.25
CA GLN A 82 -18.06 4.89 7.76
C GLN A 82 -16.54 4.71 7.89
N SER A 83 -15.79 5.64 7.29
CA SER A 83 -14.34 5.67 7.44
C SER A 83 -13.94 6.07 8.86
N VAL A 84 -13.27 5.17 9.57
CA VAL A 84 -12.83 5.40 10.95
C VAL A 84 -11.35 5.80 11.05
N ILE A 85 -10.50 5.42 10.10
CA ILE A 85 -9.10 5.87 10.09
C ILE A 85 -8.66 6.02 8.64
N ARG A 86 -7.88 7.05 8.34
CA ARG A 86 -7.35 7.31 6.99
C ARG A 86 -5.86 7.59 7.07
N LEU A 87 -5.11 7.04 6.13
CA LEU A 87 -3.71 7.34 5.93
C LEU A 87 -3.47 7.59 4.45
N ASN A 88 -2.85 8.73 4.15
CA ASN A 88 -2.44 9.11 2.81
C ASN A 88 -0.93 9.14 2.74
N VAL A 89 -0.36 8.39 1.80
CA VAL A 89 1.08 8.40 1.53
C VAL A 89 1.28 8.95 0.12
N PRO A 90 1.89 10.14 -0.05
CA PRO A 90 2.25 10.64 -1.37
C PRO A 90 3.38 9.78 -1.93
N LEU A 91 3.31 9.50 -3.23
CA LEU A 91 4.29 8.67 -3.92
C LEU A 91 4.89 9.40 -5.11
N GLU A 92 6.08 8.97 -5.50
CA GLU A 92 6.70 9.37 -6.76
C GLU A 92 7.31 8.14 -7.43
N GLY A 93 7.05 7.99 -8.73
CA GLY A 93 7.57 6.90 -9.57
C GLY A 93 6.53 5.83 -9.91
N SER A 94 6.96 4.84 -10.68
CA SER A 94 6.11 3.80 -11.26
C SER A 94 5.95 2.54 -10.40
N SER A 95 6.65 2.48 -9.26
CA SER A 95 6.52 1.38 -8.32
C SER A 95 6.71 1.88 -6.90
N VAL A 96 6.01 1.25 -5.97
CA VAL A 96 6.16 1.50 -4.54
C VAL A 96 6.15 0.18 -3.79
N SER A 97 7.05 0.07 -2.81
CA SER A 97 6.98 -0.93 -1.77
C SER A 97 6.95 -0.20 -0.44
N LEU A 98 5.82 -0.24 0.25
CA LEU A 98 5.75 0.22 1.63
C LEU A 98 5.76 -0.99 2.55
N ASP A 99 6.63 -0.95 3.55
CA ASP A 99 6.76 -2.04 4.52
C ASP A 99 6.53 -1.51 5.94
N ALA A 100 5.68 -2.22 6.68
CA ALA A 100 5.38 -1.99 8.08
C ALA A 100 4.97 -0.54 8.41
N ILE A 101 4.16 0.08 7.55
CA ILE A 101 3.64 1.42 7.83
C ILE A 101 2.57 1.33 8.93
N PRO A 102 2.68 2.13 10.01
CA PRO A 102 1.77 2.02 11.14
C PRO A 102 0.46 2.78 10.91
N LEU A 103 -0.65 2.12 11.19
CA LEU A 103 -1.99 2.68 11.35
C LEU A 103 -2.41 2.51 12.82
N ILE A 104 -2.43 3.59 13.58
CA ILE A 104 -2.70 3.54 15.01
C ILE A 104 -4.21 3.47 15.25
N LEU A 105 -4.69 2.36 15.82
CA LEU A 105 -6.02 2.30 16.42
C LEU A 105 -5.94 3.06 17.75
N SER A 106 -6.28 4.35 17.76
CA SER A 106 -6.34 5.13 19.00
C SER A 106 -7.74 5.64 19.31
N ARG A 107 -8.75 5.17 18.57
CA ARG A 107 -10.15 5.49 18.83
C ARG A 107 -10.70 4.59 19.92
N LYS A 108 -10.97 5.19 21.08
CA LYS A 108 -11.55 4.53 22.28
C LYS A 108 -12.96 3.98 22.02
N ASP A 109 -13.56 4.33 20.91
CA ASP A 109 -14.96 4.11 20.53
C ASP A 109 -15.14 3.19 19.32
N LEU A 110 -14.10 2.49 18.84
CA LEU A 110 -14.30 1.42 17.85
C LEU A 110 -15.01 0.24 18.52
N PRO A 111 -16.27 -0.07 18.17
CA PRO A 111 -16.92 -1.28 18.67
C PRO A 111 -16.16 -2.53 18.22
N THR A 112 -16.35 -3.62 18.97
CA THR A 112 -15.89 -4.92 18.49
C THR A 112 -16.67 -5.31 17.24
N GLY A 113 -16.00 -5.54 16.11
CA GLY A 113 -16.66 -5.81 14.84
C GLY A 113 -15.70 -6.21 13.72
N MET A 114 -16.28 -6.66 12.61
CA MET A 114 -15.55 -6.79 11.35
C MET A 114 -15.44 -5.41 10.71
N TYR A 115 -14.25 -5.11 10.21
CA TYR A 115 -13.94 -3.88 9.51
C TYR A 115 -13.29 -4.21 8.18
N ASP A 116 -13.52 -3.36 7.19
CA ASP A 116 -12.88 -3.44 5.91
C ASP A 116 -11.70 -2.47 5.87
N LEU A 117 -10.49 -2.99 5.68
CA LEU A 117 -9.32 -2.18 5.40
C LEU A 117 -9.16 -2.03 3.88
N GLU A 118 -9.56 -0.87 3.38
CA GLU A 118 -9.53 -0.53 1.97
C GLU A 118 -8.20 0.14 1.62
N PHE A 119 -7.49 -0.44 0.67
CA PHE A 119 -6.29 0.14 0.05
C PHE A 119 -6.66 0.65 -1.33
N THR A 120 -6.29 1.89 -1.61
CA THR A 120 -6.49 2.52 -2.91
C THR A 120 -5.16 3.08 -3.40
N VAL A 121 -4.84 2.82 -4.66
CA VAL A 121 -3.66 3.35 -5.33
C VAL A 121 -4.12 4.04 -6.61
N THR A 122 -3.70 5.29 -6.77
CA THR A 122 -4.10 6.15 -7.89
C THR A 122 -2.89 6.53 -8.71
N ASP A 123 -3.00 6.42 -10.02
CA ASP A 123 -2.08 7.02 -10.99
C ASP A 123 -2.83 8.06 -11.85
N THR A 124 -2.24 8.45 -12.98
CA THR A 124 -2.83 9.46 -13.87
C THR A 124 -4.06 8.95 -14.64
N TYR A 125 -4.20 7.64 -14.80
CA TYR A 125 -5.20 7.02 -15.69
C TYR A 125 -6.30 6.30 -14.93
N GLY A 126 -6.09 5.95 -13.67
CA GLY A 126 -7.10 5.26 -12.88
C GLY A 126 -6.77 5.09 -11.40
N THR A 127 -7.62 4.31 -10.75
CA THR A 127 -7.45 3.91 -9.36
C THR A 127 -7.74 2.42 -9.26
N ALA A 128 -6.85 1.71 -8.57
CA ALA A 128 -7.07 0.34 -8.15
C ALA A 128 -7.41 0.31 -6.66
N ALA A 129 -8.19 -0.70 -6.27
CA ALA A 129 -8.61 -0.88 -4.88
C ALA A 129 -8.52 -2.36 -4.47
N VAL A 130 -8.11 -2.59 -3.23
CA VAL A 130 -8.12 -3.91 -2.58
C VAL A 130 -8.73 -3.77 -1.20
N VAL A 131 -9.62 -4.70 -0.84
CA VAL A 131 -10.26 -4.74 0.48
C VAL A 131 -9.73 -5.93 1.26
N VAL A 132 -9.29 -5.68 2.49
CA VAL A 132 -8.87 -6.72 3.42
C VAL A 132 -9.76 -6.70 4.65
N PRO A 133 -10.60 -7.71 4.87
CA PRO A 133 -11.43 -7.78 6.06
C PRO A 133 -10.57 -8.10 7.28
N VAL A 134 -10.73 -7.33 8.35
CA VAL A 134 -10.02 -7.49 9.64
C VAL A 134 -11.01 -7.46 10.80
N MET A 135 -10.66 -8.14 11.89
CA MET A 135 -11.47 -8.15 13.11
C MET A 135 -10.86 -7.15 14.11
N ILE A 136 -11.65 -6.19 14.61
CA ILE A 136 -11.23 -5.31 15.70
C ILE A 136 -12.00 -5.66 16.95
N TYR A 137 -11.30 -5.83 18.08
CA TYR A 137 -11.95 -6.13 19.35
C TYR A 137 -11.55 -5.14 20.45
N ALA A 138 -12.55 -4.67 21.18
CA ALA A 138 -12.39 -3.83 22.36
C ALA A 138 -12.20 -4.72 23.60
N LEU A 139 -10.95 -5.10 23.92
CA LEU A 139 -10.65 -5.55 25.28
C LEU A 139 -10.50 -4.33 26.18
N ASP A 140 -11.11 -4.38 27.36
CA ASP A 140 -10.84 -3.38 28.37
C ASP A 140 -9.34 -3.41 28.78
N LEU A 141 -8.78 -2.24 29.09
CA LEU A 141 -7.37 -2.07 29.48
C LEU A 141 -6.98 -2.92 30.71
N HIS A 142 -7.92 -3.21 31.62
CA HIS A 142 -7.65 -4.02 32.81
C HIS A 142 -7.47 -5.50 32.45
N THR A 143 -8.18 -5.99 31.44
CA THR A 143 -8.08 -7.34 30.90
C THR A 143 -6.80 -7.50 30.08
N LYS A 144 -6.38 -6.48 29.31
CA LYS A 144 -5.07 -6.47 28.62
C LYS A 144 -3.91 -6.66 29.61
N ASN A 145 -3.90 -5.92 30.71
CA ASN A 145 -2.87 -6.05 31.74
C ASN A 145 -2.86 -7.44 32.41
N ARG A 146 -4.04 -8.01 32.71
CA ARG A 146 -4.10 -9.39 33.25
C ARG A 146 -3.59 -10.44 32.26
N TYR A 147 -3.86 -10.28 30.97
CA TYR A 147 -3.42 -11.22 29.94
C TYR A 147 -1.89 -11.20 29.75
N LEU A 148 -1.29 -10.01 29.81
CA LEU A 148 0.16 -9.85 29.77
C LEU A 148 0.85 -10.47 30.99
N ILE A 149 0.27 -10.29 32.18
CA ILE A 149 0.78 -10.88 33.43
C ILE A 149 0.63 -12.41 33.45
N SER A 150 -0.47 -12.97 32.92
CA SER A 150 -0.66 -14.43 32.89
C SER A 150 0.24 -15.15 31.89
N HIS A 151 0.59 -14.51 30.76
CA HIS A 151 1.53 -15.07 29.79
C HIS A 151 2.99 -14.94 30.24
N THR A 152 3.33 -13.98 31.10
CA THR A 152 4.66 -13.95 31.74
C THR A 152 4.79 -14.98 32.85
N SER A 153 3.71 -15.35 33.56
CA SER A 153 3.79 -16.36 34.63
C SER A 153 3.85 -17.80 34.12
N HIS A 154 3.43 -18.08 32.87
CA HIS A 154 3.54 -19.42 32.28
C HIS A 154 4.93 -19.75 31.72
N ASN A 155 5.83 -18.78 31.58
CA ASN A 155 7.23 -18.98 31.19
C ASN A 155 8.23 -18.88 32.35
N GLN A 156 7.76 -18.80 33.60
CA GLN A 156 8.59 -19.01 34.78
C GLN A 156 8.14 -20.25 35.53
N THR A 157 8.52 -21.41 35.01
CA THR A 157 8.73 -22.60 35.83
C THR A 157 10.21 -22.68 36.18
N ASP A 158 10.46 -22.79 37.49
CA ASP A 158 11.71 -23.14 38.18
C ASP A 158 12.91 -22.17 38.15
N ILE A 159 12.98 -21.33 39.19
CA ILE A 159 14.25 -21.10 39.88
C ILE A 159 14.06 -21.50 41.35
N HIS A 160 14.53 -22.71 41.65
CA HIS A 160 14.89 -23.11 43.01
C HIS A 160 16.21 -22.44 43.39
N ILE A 161 16.19 -21.49 44.34
CA ILE A 161 17.25 -21.29 45.34
C ILE A 161 16.59 -20.87 46.65
#